data_AF-A0A401UPZ6-F1
#
_entry.id   AF-A0A401UPZ6-F1
#
_cell.length_a   1.000
_cell.length_b   1.000
_cell.length_c   1.000
_cell.angle_alpha   90.00
_cell.angle_beta   90.00
_cell.angle_gamma   90.00
#
_symmetry.space_group_name_H-M   'P 1'
#
loop_
_entity.id
_entity.type
_entity.pdbx_description
1 polymer ?
#
loop_
_entity_poly.entity_id
_entity_poly.type
_entity_poly.pdbx_seq_one_letter_code
_entity_poly.pdbx_strand_id
1 'polypeptide(L)'
;MNEKERLLRILKGKDVDRTPVICPGGMMSACTTEILEDIEGNHNLDYKTMARASRKIYTGTGFENYGVPFAMIAEAEPIGAKVQIGNKLIEERVIEYNSSPLEQIMKDYSVIPKNENRMNVVLNAIGELKNSSVPVIGNIMGHISTATSAVDPLVILKMLRKDPERVYSFFKFINNYLMEYAREITAKGKTYGKCKYTASPYWRKR
;
A
#
# COMPACT_ATOMS: atom_id res chain seq x y z
N MET A 1 28.27 5.88 3.75
CA MET A 1 26.88 6.12 3.31
C MET A 1 25.99 5.14 4.02
N ASN A 2 24.93 5.58 4.69
CA ASN A 2 23.95 4.64 5.26
C ASN A 2 22.93 4.21 4.20
N GLU A 3 22.17 3.15 4.47
CA GLU A 3 21.21 2.56 3.52
C GLU A 3 20.16 3.58 3.05
N LYS A 4 19.67 4.41 3.98
CA LYS A 4 18.69 5.45 3.68
C LYS A 4 19.27 6.48 2.72
N GLU A 5 20.44 7.02 3.02
CA GLU A 5 21.15 7.96 2.17
C GLU A 5 21.41 7.38 0.78
N ARG A 6 21.87 6.12 0.72
CA ARG A 6 22.12 5.38 -0.52
C ARG A 6 20.88 5.30 -1.39
N LEU A 7 19.76 4.83 -0.83
CA LEU A 7 18.50 4.72 -1.57
C LEU A 7 18.00 6.10 -2.05
N LEU A 8 18.11 7.13 -1.20
CA LEU A 8 17.67 8.48 -1.56
C LEU A 8 18.50 9.12 -2.67
N ARG A 9 19.81 8.84 -2.70
CA ARG A 9 20.72 9.35 -3.73
C ARG A 9 20.50 8.66 -5.06
N ILE A 10 20.40 7.32 -5.08
CA ILE A 10 20.21 6.59 -6.34
C ILE A 10 18.85 6.92 -6.99
N LEU A 11 17.79 7.09 -6.19
CA LEU A 11 16.47 7.52 -6.70
C LEU A 11 16.48 8.94 -7.29
N LYS A 12 17.49 9.75 -6.95
CA LYS A 12 17.72 11.10 -7.50
C LYS A 12 18.75 11.11 -8.63
N GLY A 13 19.20 9.94 -9.09
CA GLY A 13 20.23 9.82 -10.13
C GLY A 13 21.61 10.33 -9.70
N LYS A 14 21.91 10.31 -8.39
CA LYS A 14 23.21 10.72 -7.83
C LYS A 14 24.09 9.50 -7.57
N ASP A 15 25.41 9.73 -7.56
CA ASP A 15 26.40 8.69 -7.26
C ASP A 15 26.23 8.13 -5.85
N VAL A 16 26.46 6.81 -5.75
CA VAL A 16 26.42 6.00 -4.54
C VAL A 16 27.64 5.09 -4.45
N ASP A 17 27.93 4.60 -3.25
CA ASP A 17 29.03 3.66 -2.99
C ASP A 17 28.79 2.28 -3.63
N ARG A 18 27.53 1.82 -3.63
CA ARG A 18 27.06 0.65 -4.37
C ARG A 18 25.54 0.71 -4.60
N THR A 19 25.03 -0.09 -5.52
CA THR A 19 23.58 -0.22 -5.74
C THR A 19 22.90 -0.82 -4.51
N PRO A 20 21.82 -0.23 -3.97
CA PRO A 20 21.08 -0.83 -2.87
C PRO A 20 20.18 -1.98 -3.35
N VAL A 21 19.98 -2.98 -2.49
CA VAL A 21 19.03 -4.08 -2.72
C VAL A 21 17.87 -3.93 -1.75
N ILE A 22 16.65 -3.76 -2.28
CA ILE A 22 15.45 -3.51 -1.47
C ILE A 22 14.32 -4.50 -1.80
N CYS A 23 13.49 -4.78 -0.80
CA CYS A 23 12.20 -5.42 -0.95
C CYS A 23 11.12 -4.44 -0.47
N PRO A 24 10.41 -3.75 -1.39
CA PRO A 24 9.60 -2.59 -1.04
C PRO A 24 8.42 -2.92 -0.12
N GLY A 25 7.98 -4.18 -0.03
CA GLY A 25 6.78 -4.61 0.71
C GLY A 25 5.59 -4.93 -0.22
N GLY A 26 4.36 -4.86 0.32
CA GLY A 26 3.12 -5.30 -0.32
C GLY A 26 3.15 -6.81 -0.66
N MET A 27 2.37 -7.23 -1.68
CA MET A 27 2.32 -8.64 -2.12
C MET A 27 3.67 -9.23 -2.59
N MET A 28 4.70 -8.40 -2.76
CA MET A 28 6.06 -8.86 -3.10
C MET A 28 6.99 -8.84 -1.88
N SER A 29 6.42 -8.81 -0.67
CA SER A 29 7.20 -8.81 0.56
C SER A 29 7.85 -10.16 0.80
N ALA A 30 9.04 -10.17 1.39
CA ALA A 30 9.67 -11.39 1.90
C ALA A 30 9.11 -11.79 3.28
N CYS A 31 7.82 -11.53 3.52
CA CYS A 31 7.12 -11.84 4.77
C CYS A 31 6.70 -13.32 4.76
N THR A 32 7.67 -14.22 4.71
CA THR A 32 7.42 -15.66 4.61
C THR A 32 7.07 -16.27 5.97
N THR A 33 6.54 -17.49 5.96
CA THR A 33 6.22 -18.27 7.17
C THR A 33 7.40 -18.39 8.12
N GLU A 34 8.61 -18.58 7.60
CA GLU A 34 9.85 -18.72 8.37
C GLU A 34 10.21 -17.41 9.09
N ILE A 35 10.04 -16.26 8.43
CA ILE A 35 10.25 -14.95 9.06
C ILE A 35 9.22 -14.67 10.16
N LEU A 36 8.01 -15.21 9.99
CA LEU A 36 6.88 -15.00 10.88
C LEU A 36 6.78 -16.02 12.03
N GLU A 37 7.63 -17.04 12.08
CA GLU A 37 7.48 -18.21 12.96
C GLU A 37 7.22 -17.81 14.43
N ASP A 38 8.12 -17.03 15.04
CA ASP A 38 8.03 -16.55 16.43
C ASP A 38 7.31 -15.18 16.60
N ILE A 39 6.61 -14.70 15.56
CA ILE A 39 5.75 -13.52 15.66
C ILE A 39 4.37 -13.93 16.17
N GLU A 40 4.00 -13.49 17.36
CA GLU A 40 2.64 -13.64 17.87
C GLU A 40 1.70 -12.59 17.26
N GLY A 41 0.45 -12.97 17.01
CA GLY A 41 -0.56 -12.10 16.42
C GLY A 41 -0.49 -11.98 14.89
N ASN A 42 -1.35 -11.11 14.34
CA ASN A 42 -1.49 -10.92 12.90
C ASN A 42 -0.76 -9.66 12.42
N HIS A 43 0.23 -9.83 11.56
CA HIS A 43 1.07 -8.76 11.02
C HIS A 43 0.33 -7.78 10.09
N ASN A 44 -0.93 -8.05 9.73
CA ASN A 44 -1.78 -7.16 8.95
C ASN A 44 -2.79 -6.37 9.80
N LEU A 45 -2.96 -6.72 11.08
CA LEU A 45 -3.95 -6.09 11.96
C LEU A 45 -3.36 -5.26 13.11
N ASP A 46 -2.13 -5.58 13.54
CA ASP A 46 -1.45 -4.85 14.61
C ASP A 46 -0.16 -4.19 14.10
N TYR A 47 0.02 -2.91 14.45
CA TYR A 47 1.13 -2.12 13.93
C TYR A 47 2.48 -2.53 14.53
N LYS A 48 2.52 -3.01 15.77
CA LYS A 48 3.76 -3.48 16.42
C LYS A 48 4.20 -4.80 15.81
N THR A 49 3.24 -5.69 15.60
CA THR A 49 3.45 -6.96 14.89
C THR A 49 3.93 -6.72 13.46
N MET A 50 3.31 -5.77 12.76
CA MET A 50 3.72 -5.36 11.40
C MET A 50 5.16 -4.81 11.38
N ALA A 51 5.49 -3.91 12.32
CA ALA A 51 6.84 -3.36 12.43
C ALA A 51 7.87 -4.43 12.80
N ARG A 52 7.54 -5.36 13.71
CA ARG A 52 8.39 -6.50 14.09
C ARG A 52 8.68 -7.40 12.89
N ALA A 53 7.67 -7.73 12.08
CA ALA A 53 7.85 -8.51 10.86
C ALA A 53 8.79 -7.79 9.87
N SER A 54 8.61 -6.49 9.65
CA SER A 54 9.45 -5.70 8.75
C SER A 54 10.92 -5.67 9.19
N ARG A 55 11.16 -5.54 10.52
CA ARG A 55 12.51 -5.60 11.09
C ARG A 55 13.15 -6.97 10.93
N LYS A 56 12.38 -8.06 11.05
CA LYS A 56 12.91 -9.40 10.83
C LYS A 56 13.26 -9.68 9.37
N ILE A 57 12.45 -9.20 8.43
CA ILE A 57 12.79 -9.28 7.01
C ILE A 57 14.14 -8.61 6.79
N TYR A 58 14.32 -7.39 7.29
CA TYR A 58 15.58 -6.66 7.21
C TYR A 58 16.76 -7.47 7.75
N THR A 59 16.67 -7.99 8.99
CA THR A 59 17.78 -8.75 9.60
C THR A 59 18.01 -10.12 8.96
N GLY A 60 16.95 -10.80 8.50
CA GLY A 60 17.03 -12.16 7.98
C GLY A 60 17.43 -12.26 6.50
N THR A 61 17.23 -11.19 5.73
CA THR A 61 17.49 -11.19 4.27
C THR A 61 18.62 -10.25 3.87
N GLY A 62 18.93 -9.24 4.68
CA GLY A 62 19.87 -8.18 4.31
C GLY A 62 19.29 -7.14 3.34
N PHE A 63 17.98 -7.13 3.07
CA PHE A 63 17.34 -6.04 2.32
C PHE A 63 17.54 -4.71 3.04
N GLU A 64 17.87 -3.66 2.31
CA GLU A 64 18.27 -2.37 2.85
C GLU A 64 17.07 -1.42 3.05
N ASN A 65 15.93 -1.95 3.52
CA ASN A 65 14.73 -1.17 3.83
C ASN A 65 13.79 -1.90 4.81
N TYR A 66 12.94 -1.12 5.49
CA TYR A 66 11.72 -1.63 6.13
C TYR A 66 10.54 -1.38 5.19
N GLY A 67 9.92 -2.42 4.64
CA GLY A 67 8.74 -2.32 3.77
C GLY A 67 7.45 -2.69 4.51
N VAL A 68 6.43 -1.83 4.42
CA VAL A 68 5.07 -2.07 4.96
C VAL A 68 4.01 -1.41 4.06
N PRO A 69 2.72 -1.82 4.09
CA PRO A 69 2.20 -3.07 4.66
C PRO A 69 2.64 -4.29 3.85
N PHE A 70 2.22 -5.49 4.28
CA PHE A 70 2.44 -6.75 3.57
C PHE A 70 1.26 -7.11 2.64
N ALA A 71 0.08 -6.61 2.94
CA ALA A 71 -1.09 -6.72 2.09
C ALA A 71 -1.50 -5.39 1.44
N MET A 72 -2.19 -5.46 0.31
CA MET A 72 -2.56 -4.31 -0.51
C MET A 72 -4.07 -4.31 -0.79
N ILE A 73 -4.90 -4.33 0.26
CA ILE A 73 -6.37 -4.35 0.14
C ILE A 73 -7.03 -3.31 1.08
N ALA A 74 -6.30 -2.81 2.08
CA ALA A 74 -6.85 -1.95 3.14
C ALA A 74 -7.50 -0.66 2.60
N GLU A 75 -7.05 -0.16 1.46
CA GLU A 75 -7.57 1.06 0.84
C GLU A 75 -8.94 0.88 0.17
N ALA A 76 -9.43 -0.35 0.02
CA ALA A 76 -10.73 -0.68 -0.58
C ALA A 76 -11.86 -0.92 0.45
N GLU A 77 -11.53 -1.30 1.69
CA GLU A 77 -12.53 -1.50 2.75
C GLU A 77 -13.36 -0.25 3.07
N PRO A 78 -12.79 0.98 3.14
CA PRO A 78 -13.55 2.17 3.51
C PRO A 78 -14.74 2.44 2.58
N ILE A 79 -14.70 1.89 1.36
CA ILE A 79 -15.75 2.04 0.35
C ILE A 79 -16.55 0.75 0.13
N GLY A 80 -16.57 -0.13 1.15
CA GLY A 80 -17.50 -1.26 1.25
C GLY A 80 -16.97 -2.63 0.82
N ALA A 81 -15.68 -2.77 0.51
CA ALA A 81 -15.09 -4.10 0.29
C ALA A 81 -15.06 -4.91 1.59
N LYS A 82 -15.52 -6.16 1.56
CA LYS A 82 -15.33 -7.10 2.69
C LYS A 82 -14.12 -7.97 2.42
N VAL A 83 -13.25 -8.05 3.41
CA VAL A 83 -11.97 -8.74 3.31
C VAL A 83 -11.92 -9.89 4.29
N GLN A 84 -11.57 -11.07 3.80
CA GLN A 84 -11.13 -12.14 4.67
C GLN A 84 -9.69 -11.88 5.06
N ILE A 85 -9.46 -11.61 6.35
CA ILE A 85 -8.11 -11.38 6.86
C ILE A 85 -7.31 -12.68 6.76
N GLY A 86 -6.13 -12.57 6.17
CA GLY A 86 -5.16 -13.64 6.05
C GLY A 86 -4.48 -13.99 7.37
N ASN A 87 -3.56 -14.93 7.33
CA ASN A 87 -2.69 -15.31 8.45
C ASN A 87 -1.26 -15.53 7.94
N LYS A 88 -0.41 -16.20 8.72
CA LYS A 88 0.98 -16.47 8.31
C LYS A 88 1.12 -17.35 7.06
N LEU A 89 0.10 -18.14 6.74
CA LEU A 89 0.10 -19.13 5.65
C LEU A 89 -0.71 -18.67 4.43
N ILE A 90 -1.69 -17.78 4.62
CA ILE A 90 -2.67 -17.43 3.60
C ILE A 90 -2.79 -15.91 3.53
N GLU A 91 -2.66 -15.34 2.34
CA GLU A 91 -2.86 -13.91 2.11
C GLU A 91 -4.33 -13.51 2.31
N GLU A 92 -4.54 -12.22 2.58
CA GLU A 92 -5.88 -11.64 2.61
C GLU A 92 -6.49 -11.53 1.21
N ARG A 93 -7.81 -11.64 1.15
CA ARG A 93 -8.56 -11.57 -0.11
C ARG A 93 -9.91 -10.87 0.07
N VAL A 94 -10.36 -10.22 -0.99
CA VAL A 94 -11.72 -9.69 -1.05
C VAL A 94 -12.70 -10.86 -1.18
N ILE A 95 -13.72 -10.88 -0.31
CA ILE A 95 -14.79 -11.90 -0.32
C ILE A 95 -16.14 -11.33 -0.76
N GLU A 96 -16.32 -10.01 -0.67
CA GLU A 96 -17.52 -9.33 -1.14
C GLU A 96 -17.14 -7.94 -1.66
N TYR A 97 -17.61 -7.62 -2.86
CA TYR A 97 -17.45 -6.30 -3.47
C TYR A 97 -18.66 -5.41 -3.13
N ASN A 98 -18.46 -4.10 -3.11
CA ASN A 98 -19.56 -3.15 -3.07
C ASN A 98 -20.36 -3.22 -4.39
N SER A 99 -21.64 -3.59 -4.28
CA SER A 99 -22.56 -3.73 -5.41
C SER A 99 -23.36 -2.46 -5.72
N SER A 100 -23.16 -1.40 -4.93
CA SER A 100 -23.84 -0.12 -5.14
C SER A 100 -23.38 0.57 -6.44
N PRO A 101 -24.23 1.40 -7.07
CA PRO A 101 -23.82 2.24 -8.19
C PRO A 101 -22.64 3.15 -7.82
N LEU A 102 -21.72 3.40 -8.76
CA LEU A 102 -20.51 4.19 -8.50
C LEU A 102 -20.81 5.59 -7.93
N GLU A 103 -21.86 6.26 -8.41
CA GLU A 103 -22.29 7.57 -7.94
C GLU A 103 -22.74 7.53 -6.48
N GLN A 104 -23.42 6.45 -6.10
CA GLN A 104 -23.83 6.24 -4.74
C GLN A 104 -22.62 6.00 -3.85
N ILE A 105 -21.64 5.20 -4.29
CA ILE A 105 -20.39 5.01 -3.55
C ILE A 105 -19.66 6.36 -3.36
N MET A 106 -19.52 7.16 -4.42
CA MET A 106 -18.86 8.46 -4.34
C MET A 106 -19.60 9.48 -3.44
N LYS A 107 -20.91 9.30 -3.26
CA LYS A 107 -21.75 10.17 -2.43
C LYS A 107 -21.76 9.73 -0.96
N ASP A 108 -21.90 8.44 -0.71
CA ASP A 108 -22.17 7.88 0.61
C ASP A 108 -20.88 7.72 1.43
N TYR A 109 -19.72 7.61 0.77
CA TYR A 109 -18.43 7.41 1.43
C TYR A 109 -17.53 8.63 1.37
N SER A 110 -17.03 9.05 2.53
CA SER A 110 -16.00 10.08 2.68
C SER A 110 -14.82 9.50 3.47
N VAL A 111 -13.79 9.06 2.75
CA VAL A 111 -12.65 8.34 3.33
C VAL A 111 -11.62 9.32 3.90
N ILE A 112 -11.33 9.20 5.20
CA ILE A 112 -10.25 9.95 5.86
C ILE A 112 -9.21 8.93 6.36
N PRO A 113 -8.08 8.73 5.64
CA PRO A 113 -7.17 7.60 5.87
C PRO A 113 -6.73 7.35 7.31
N LYS A 114 -6.49 8.41 8.09
CA LYS A 114 -6.10 8.32 9.51
C LYS A 114 -7.22 7.83 10.45
N ASN A 115 -8.47 7.95 10.02
CA ASN A 115 -9.65 7.48 10.76
C ASN A 115 -10.05 6.06 10.34
N GLU A 116 -9.56 5.58 9.20
CA GLU A 116 -9.83 4.22 8.73
C GLU A 116 -8.97 3.21 9.47
N ASN A 117 -9.58 2.14 9.96
CA ASN A 117 -8.96 1.19 10.89
C ASN A 117 -7.61 0.65 10.38
N ARG A 118 -7.61 -0.12 9.28
CA ARG A 118 -6.38 -0.77 8.77
C ARG A 118 -5.41 0.21 8.12
N MET A 119 -5.89 1.27 7.48
CA MET A 119 -5.00 2.31 6.94
C MET A 119 -4.24 3.02 8.08
N ASN A 120 -4.90 3.32 9.21
CA ASN A 120 -4.23 3.91 10.37
C ASN A 120 -3.24 2.95 11.05
N VAL A 121 -3.51 1.65 11.07
CA VAL A 121 -2.54 0.62 11.52
C VAL A 121 -1.23 0.73 10.72
N VAL A 122 -1.30 0.86 9.40
CA VAL A 122 -0.12 1.05 8.54
C VAL A 122 0.59 2.36 8.86
N LEU A 123 -0.13 3.47 9.02
CA LEU A 123 0.46 4.76 9.43
C LEU A 123 1.23 4.62 10.74
N ASN A 124 0.65 3.93 11.73
CA ASN A 124 1.29 3.70 13.02
C ASN A 124 2.53 2.82 12.90
N ALA A 125 2.52 1.79 12.05
CA ALA A 125 3.69 0.94 11.79
C ALA A 125 4.83 1.73 11.14
N ILE A 126 4.51 2.63 10.19
CA ILE A 126 5.50 3.52 9.56
C ILE A 126 6.11 4.47 10.60
N GLY A 127 5.30 4.98 11.54
CA GLY A 127 5.77 5.78 12.66
C GLY A 127 6.74 5.00 13.57
N GLU A 128 6.38 3.76 13.91
CA GLU A 128 7.19 2.84 14.75
C GLU A 128 8.53 2.44 14.10
N LEU A 129 8.57 2.37 12.76
CA LEU A 129 9.77 2.02 12.00
C LEU A 129 10.68 3.23 11.71
N LYS A 130 10.24 4.45 12.04
CA LYS A 130 10.94 5.68 11.70
C LYS A 130 12.32 5.73 12.36
N ASN A 131 13.35 5.92 11.53
CA ASN A 131 14.74 5.98 11.98
C ASN A 131 15.61 6.81 10.99
N SER A 132 16.91 6.94 11.30
CA SER A 132 17.88 7.73 10.55
C SER A 132 18.74 6.94 9.54
N SER A 133 18.84 5.61 9.67
CA SER A 133 19.81 4.77 8.94
C SER A 133 19.20 3.89 7.85
N VAL A 134 18.03 3.30 8.11
CA VAL A 134 17.30 2.37 7.24
C VAL A 134 16.08 3.08 6.64
N PRO A 135 15.87 3.05 5.31
CA PRO A 135 14.70 3.66 4.70
C PRO A 135 13.43 2.84 5.00
N VAL A 136 12.38 3.51 5.45
CA VAL A 136 11.03 2.96 5.56
C VAL A 136 10.27 3.18 4.25
N ILE A 137 9.71 2.16 3.64
CA ILE A 137 8.89 2.25 2.43
C ILE A 137 7.45 1.95 2.81
N GLY A 138 6.60 2.97 2.71
CA GLY A 138 5.15 2.82 2.82
C GLY A 138 4.55 2.56 1.45
N ASN A 139 4.02 1.36 1.23
CA ASN A 139 3.33 1.02 -0.02
C ASN A 139 1.89 1.52 0.02
N ILE A 140 1.42 1.94 -1.14
CA ILE A 140 0.04 2.37 -1.37
C ILE A 140 -0.44 1.66 -2.63
N MET A 141 -1.66 1.15 -2.59
CA MET A 141 -2.30 0.58 -3.77
C MET A 141 -2.72 1.67 -4.76
N GLY A 142 -2.55 1.42 -6.06
CA GLY A 142 -3.03 2.33 -7.10
C GLY A 142 -4.56 2.41 -7.15
N HIS A 143 -5.08 3.54 -7.64
CA HIS A 143 -6.53 3.79 -7.71
C HIS A 143 -7.29 2.76 -8.55
N ILE A 144 -6.71 2.25 -9.64
CA ILE A 144 -7.34 1.20 -10.46
C ILE A 144 -7.46 -0.10 -9.65
N SER A 145 -6.36 -0.56 -9.06
CA SER A 145 -6.36 -1.78 -8.23
C SER A 145 -7.33 -1.64 -7.06
N THR A 146 -7.32 -0.50 -6.38
CA THR A 146 -8.25 -0.18 -5.29
C THR A 146 -9.70 -0.23 -5.76
N ALA A 147 -10.01 0.37 -6.92
CA ALA A 147 -11.34 0.34 -7.51
C ALA A 147 -11.81 -1.08 -7.79
N THR A 148 -10.94 -1.92 -8.36
CA THR A 148 -11.24 -3.32 -8.69
C THR A 148 -11.23 -4.26 -7.47
N SER A 149 -10.66 -3.82 -6.34
CA SER A 149 -10.79 -4.51 -5.06
C SER A 149 -12.07 -4.10 -4.32
N ALA A 150 -12.57 -2.90 -4.56
CA ALA A 150 -13.81 -2.40 -3.97
C ALA A 150 -15.06 -2.81 -4.73
N VAL A 151 -15.01 -2.77 -6.06
CA VAL A 151 -16.11 -3.09 -6.98
C VAL A 151 -15.66 -4.23 -7.87
N ASP A 152 -16.57 -5.13 -8.24
CA ASP A 152 -16.26 -6.27 -9.11
C ASP A 152 -15.43 -5.83 -10.33
N PRO A 153 -14.23 -6.38 -10.53
CA PRO A 153 -13.36 -6.03 -11.65
C PRO A 153 -14.05 -6.10 -13.01
N LEU A 154 -14.92 -7.09 -13.23
CA LEU A 154 -15.63 -7.26 -14.49
C LEU A 154 -16.63 -6.12 -14.75
N VAL A 155 -17.21 -5.54 -13.69
CA VAL A 155 -18.08 -4.37 -13.81
C VAL A 155 -17.26 -3.16 -14.24
N ILE A 156 -16.16 -2.87 -13.54
CA ILE A 156 -15.27 -1.75 -13.86
C ILE A 156 -14.69 -1.87 -15.28
N LEU A 157 -14.15 -3.05 -15.64
CA LEU A 157 -13.56 -3.29 -16.96
C LEU A 157 -14.58 -3.17 -18.10
N LYS A 158 -15.81 -3.66 -17.91
CA LYS A 158 -16.89 -3.47 -18.90
C LYS A 158 -17.30 -2.00 -19.01
N MET A 159 -17.35 -1.28 -17.89
CA MET A 159 -17.74 0.12 -17.84
C MET A 159 -16.68 1.03 -18.48
N LEU A 160 -15.38 0.72 -18.35
CA LEU A 160 -14.31 1.46 -19.03
C LEU A 160 -14.52 1.56 -20.56
N ARG A 161 -15.11 0.52 -21.17
CA ARG A 161 -15.43 0.52 -22.60
C ARG A 161 -16.72 1.27 -22.93
N LYS A 162 -17.75 1.11 -22.08
CA LYS A 162 -19.11 1.61 -22.36
C LYS A 162 -19.31 3.06 -21.93
N ASP A 163 -18.67 3.47 -20.85
CA ASP A 163 -18.84 4.75 -20.17
C ASP A 163 -17.54 5.13 -19.41
N PRO A 164 -16.49 5.54 -20.16
CA PRO A 164 -15.18 5.83 -19.58
C PRO A 164 -15.19 7.03 -18.61
N GLU A 165 -16.05 8.03 -18.84
CA GLU A 165 -16.14 9.23 -18.00
C GLU A 165 -16.66 8.91 -16.60
N ARG A 166 -17.63 8.00 -16.51
CA ARG A 166 -18.15 7.51 -15.24
C ARG A 166 -17.08 6.79 -14.43
N VAL A 167 -16.29 5.91 -15.06
CA VAL A 167 -15.18 5.23 -14.37
C VAL A 167 -14.06 6.20 -14.01
N TYR A 168 -13.75 7.15 -14.89
CA TYR A 168 -12.76 8.19 -14.60
C TYR A 168 -13.13 9.00 -13.35
N SER A 169 -14.40 9.36 -13.20
CA SER A 169 -14.90 10.04 -12.00
C SER A 169 -14.70 9.20 -10.73
N PHE A 170 -14.98 7.91 -10.80
CA PHE A 170 -14.75 6.98 -9.69
C PHE A 170 -13.26 6.80 -9.36
N PHE A 171 -12.39 6.69 -10.37
CA PHE A 171 -10.94 6.65 -10.16
C PHE A 171 -10.42 7.93 -9.55
N LYS A 172 -10.95 9.09 -9.94
CA LYS A 172 -10.61 10.38 -9.34
C LYS A 172 -11.02 10.44 -7.87
N PHE A 173 -12.24 9.99 -7.54
CA PHE A 173 -12.70 9.88 -6.15
C PHE A 173 -11.73 9.05 -5.30
N ILE A 174 -11.35 7.85 -5.78
CA ILE A 174 -10.40 6.99 -5.08
C ILE A 174 -9.03 7.65 -4.96
N ASN A 175 -8.52 8.20 -6.06
CA ASN A 175 -7.21 8.83 -6.07
C ASN A 175 -7.12 10.01 -5.09
N ASN A 176 -8.21 10.74 -4.84
CA ASN A 176 -8.21 11.85 -3.90
C ASN A 176 -7.86 11.40 -2.46
N TYR A 177 -8.49 10.35 -1.95
CA TYR A 177 -8.15 9.88 -0.59
C TYR A 177 -6.81 9.11 -0.55
N LEU A 178 -6.41 8.44 -1.64
CA LEU A 178 -5.09 7.83 -1.74
C LEU A 178 -3.96 8.88 -1.72
N MET A 179 -4.18 10.04 -2.34
CA MET A 179 -3.24 11.16 -2.28
C MET A 179 -3.12 11.71 -0.85
N GLU A 180 -4.23 11.78 -0.12
CA GLU A 180 -4.20 12.16 1.29
C GLU A 180 -3.46 11.12 2.13
N TYR A 181 -3.70 9.84 1.87
CA TYR A 181 -3.00 8.76 2.55
C TYR A 181 -1.49 8.80 2.28
N ALA A 182 -1.08 9.10 1.04
CA ALA A 182 0.32 9.29 0.69
C ALA A 182 0.96 10.44 1.47
N ARG A 183 0.24 11.56 1.64
CA ARG A 183 0.72 12.68 2.47
C ARG A 183 0.92 12.26 3.91
N GLU A 184 -0.06 11.56 4.50
CA GLU A 184 0.02 11.05 5.88
C GLU A 184 1.21 10.09 6.06
N ILE A 185 1.43 9.19 5.10
CA ILE A 185 2.61 8.31 5.07
C ILE A 185 3.92 9.11 5.08
N THR A 186 4.03 10.12 4.21
CA THR A 186 5.22 10.99 4.14
C THR A 186 5.38 11.94 5.33
N ALA A 187 4.29 12.24 6.04
CA ALA A 187 4.34 13.04 7.25
C ALA A 187 4.86 12.21 8.43
N LYS A 188 4.38 10.97 8.58
CA LYS A 188 4.84 10.07 9.64
C LYS A 188 6.27 9.58 9.39
N GLY A 189 6.57 9.10 8.20
CA GLY A 189 7.92 8.73 7.78
C GLY A 189 8.52 9.83 6.92
N LYS A 190 9.68 10.40 7.25
CA LYS A 190 10.49 11.17 6.28
C LYS A 190 11.05 10.23 5.19
N THR A 191 10.18 9.52 4.48
CA THR A 191 10.50 8.41 3.58
C THR A 191 9.35 8.12 2.59
N TYR A 192 9.69 7.55 1.44
CA TYR A 192 8.95 7.63 0.17
C TYR A 192 7.67 6.77 0.17
N GLY A 193 6.56 7.33 -0.33
CA GLY A 193 5.39 6.57 -0.74
C GLY A 193 5.61 6.01 -2.16
N LYS A 194 5.54 4.69 -2.32
CA LYS A 194 5.59 4.05 -3.65
C LYS A 194 4.20 3.51 -3.98
N CYS A 195 3.55 4.13 -4.96
CA CYS A 195 2.33 3.58 -5.54
C CYS A 195 2.71 2.43 -6.48
N LYS A 196 2.26 1.21 -6.17
CA LYS A 196 2.34 0.10 -7.13
C LYS A 196 1.14 0.23 -8.07
N TYR A 197 1.42 0.28 -9.37
CA TYR A 197 0.44 0.36 -10.48
C TYR A 197 -0.17 1.74 -10.80
N THR A 198 0.60 2.84 -10.73
CA THR A 198 0.26 3.98 -11.60
C THR A 198 0.58 3.60 -13.03
N ALA A 199 -0.43 3.64 -13.91
CA ALA A 199 -0.21 3.61 -15.34
C ALA A 199 0.92 4.60 -15.70
N SER A 200 1.88 4.09 -16.46
CA SER A 200 2.99 4.83 -17.04
C SER A 200 2.55 6.20 -17.57
N PRO A 201 3.35 7.29 -17.45
CA PRO A 201 3.01 8.62 -17.96
C PRO A 201 2.86 8.71 -19.50
N TYR A 202 2.87 7.58 -20.22
CA TYR A 202 2.76 7.49 -21.67
C TYR A 202 1.35 7.78 -22.23
N TRP A 203 0.33 8.01 -21.40
CA TRP A 203 -1.03 8.32 -21.86
C TRP A 203 -1.28 9.79 -22.24
N ARG A 204 -0.26 10.66 -22.22
CA ARG A 204 -0.38 12.08 -22.65
C ARG A 204 0.07 12.38 -24.10
N LYS A 205 0.29 11.35 -24.93
CA LYS A 205 0.56 11.55 -26.36
C LYS A 205 -0.15 10.51 -27.21
N ARG A 206 -1.45 10.67 -27.43
CA ARG A 206 -2.14 10.40 -28.70
C ARG A 206 -3.34 11.31 -28.81
#